data_AF-A0A0N8PTT6-F1
#
_entry.id   AF-A0A0N8PTT6-F1
#
_cell.length_a   1.000
_cell.length_b   1.000
_cell.length_c   1.000
_cell.angle_alpha   90.00
_cell.angle_beta   90.00
_cell.angle_gamma   90.00
#
_symmetry.space_group_name_H-M   'P 1'
#
loop_
_entity.id
_entity.type
_entity.pdbx_description
1 polymer ?
#
loop_
_entity_poly.entity_id
_entity_poly.type
_entity_poly.pdbx_seq_one_letter_code
_entity_poly.pdbx_strand_id
1 'polypeptide(L)'
;MAGSMLERMLLKLQLSRSRLESERVYYDEEKDRLSIVDYYRSVNLRSGSGEELFRDLHRLLLHSHTNVLSYDRSRSELYSRVDLRENGKLRSLYSSRDLDPERLIREDFAFEQQKKEFIEALPDLERMNAEELQQMLDEKFQFNVEHVVPQSWFGKRNPMLGDMHHLFVCEADCNSFRGNVPYFDFADYTPEAYQETIRNECGKRGGLIKFEPENGKGEAARAVLYFLLRYPGKINGNQRIRIDIEMLLAWHKEHPVTMHEKHRNRAIFELQGNRNPLIDFPEAADRIRFELGL
;
A
#
# COMPACT_ATOMS: atom_id res chain seq x y z
N MET A 1 26.28 -15.97 5.37
CA MET A 1 24.89 -16.00 5.87
C MET A 1 23.89 -15.22 5.00
N ALA A 2 24.24 -14.74 3.79
CA ALA A 2 23.31 -14.05 2.88
C ALA A 2 22.37 -15.00 2.10
N GLY A 3 22.86 -16.21 1.73
CA GLY A 3 22.07 -17.22 1.01
C GLY A 3 20.77 -17.62 1.74
N SER A 4 20.79 -17.67 3.07
CA SER A 4 19.62 -18.10 3.86
C SER A 4 18.45 -17.12 3.85
N MET A 5 18.65 -15.83 3.53
CA MET A 5 17.56 -14.85 3.52
C MET A 5 16.79 -14.90 2.19
N LEU A 6 17.51 -14.88 1.06
CA LEU A 6 16.91 -15.04 -0.26
C LEU A 6 16.18 -16.39 -0.37
N GLU A 7 16.81 -17.48 0.07
CA GLU A 7 16.19 -18.81 0.11
C GLU A 7 14.89 -18.82 0.91
N ARG A 8 14.85 -18.16 2.07
CA ARG A 8 13.62 -18.05 2.88
C ARG A 8 12.51 -17.29 2.17
N MET A 9 12.84 -16.19 1.48
CA MET A 9 11.86 -15.41 0.72
C MET A 9 11.30 -16.20 -0.47
N LEU A 10 12.16 -16.87 -1.23
CA LEU A 10 11.76 -17.72 -2.35
C LEU A 10 10.96 -18.93 -1.90
N LEU A 11 11.37 -19.59 -0.82
CA LEU A 11 10.63 -20.70 -0.23
C LEU A 11 9.22 -20.25 0.21
N LYS A 12 9.12 -19.05 0.81
CA LYS A 12 7.82 -18.49 1.19
C LYS A 12 6.92 -18.26 -0.02
N LEU A 13 7.44 -17.67 -1.10
CA LEU A 13 6.70 -17.52 -2.36
C LEU A 13 6.26 -18.88 -2.92
N GLN A 14 7.15 -19.88 -2.90
CA GLN A 14 6.85 -21.22 -3.38
C GLN A 14 5.74 -21.88 -2.56
N LEU A 15 5.77 -21.74 -1.24
CA LEU A 15 4.71 -22.22 -0.36
C LEU A 15 3.38 -21.52 -0.62
N SER A 16 3.39 -20.20 -0.83
CA SER A 16 2.18 -19.46 -1.21
C SER A 16 1.59 -19.97 -2.51
N ARG A 17 2.41 -20.12 -3.57
CA ARG A 17 1.97 -20.64 -4.88
C ARG A 17 1.46 -22.08 -4.78
N SER A 18 2.18 -22.94 -4.08
CA SER A 18 1.77 -24.33 -3.86
C SER A 18 0.42 -24.42 -3.13
N ARG A 19 0.17 -23.54 -2.15
CA ARG A 19 -1.14 -23.45 -1.48
C ARG A 19 -2.25 -23.07 -2.45
N LEU A 20 -2.03 -22.07 -3.30
CA LEU A 20 -3.01 -21.65 -4.30
C LEU A 20 -3.36 -22.79 -5.27
N GLU A 21 -2.36 -23.56 -5.69
CA GLU A 21 -2.54 -24.72 -6.58
C GLU A 21 -3.25 -25.88 -5.88
N SER A 22 -2.87 -26.21 -4.64
CA SER A 22 -3.38 -27.39 -3.93
C SER A 22 -4.77 -27.17 -3.32
N GLU A 23 -5.01 -26.01 -2.71
CA GLU A 23 -6.27 -25.71 -2.05
C GLU A 23 -7.32 -25.22 -3.05
N ARG A 24 -6.89 -24.69 -4.21
CA ARG A 24 -7.77 -24.04 -5.22
C ARG A 24 -8.65 -22.93 -4.64
N VAL A 25 -8.29 -22.41 -3.47
CA VAL A 25 -8.97 -21.33 -2.76
C VAL A 25 -7.97 -20.21 -2.60
N TYR A 26 -8.16 -19.13 -3.37
CA TYR A 26 -7.37 -17.92 -3.26
C TYR A 26 -7.75 -17.10 -2.02
N TYR A 27 -9.06 -17.00 -1.76
CA TYR A 27 -9.62 -16.27 -0.66
C TYR A 27 -10.78 -17.06 -0.03
N ASP A 28 -10.67 -17.34 1.26
CA ASP A 28 -11.69 -18.04 2.06
C ASP A 28 -12.62 -17.00 2.69
N GLU A 29 -13.77 -16.78 2.03
CA GLU A 29 -14.74 -15.77 2.44
C GLU A 29 -15.43 -16.08 3.77
N GLU A 30 -15.73 -17.35 4.03
CA GLU A 30 -16.43 -17.76 5.26
C GLU A 30 -15.55 -17.53 6.48
N LYS A 31 -14.28 -17.96 6.41
CA LYS A 31 -13.31 -17.72 7.47
C LYS A 31 -13.05 -16.23 7.67
N ASP A 32 -12.92 -15.46 6.59
CA ASP A 32 -12.67 -14.03 6.73
C ASP A 32 -13.86 -13.30 7.34
N ARG A 33 -15.08 -13.66 6.99
CA ARG A 33 -16.31 -13.07 7.54
C ARG A 33 -16.38 -13.20 9.07
N LEU A 34 -16.01 -14.35 9.62
CA LEU A 34 -15.94 -14.52 11.08
C LEU A 34 -14.92 -13.58 11.73
N SER A 35 -13.75 -13.43 11.10
CA SER A 35 -12.70 -12.54 11.60
C SER A 35 -13.09 -11.06 11.50
N ILE A 36 -13.83 -10.67 10.46
CA ILE A 36 -14.38 -9.32 10.30
C ILE A 36 -15.37 -9.03 11.45
N VAL A 37 -16.32 -9.94 11.72
CA VAL A 37 -17.32 -9.74 12.78
C VAL A 37 -16.64 -9.58 14.14
N ASP A 38 -15.65 -10.42 14.47
CA ASP A 38 -14.94 -10.30 15.74
C ASP A 38 -14.09 -9.02 15.81
N TYR A 39 -13.40 -8.65 14.73
CA TYR A 39 -12.56 -7.45 14.68
C TYR A 39 -13.36 -6.16 14.91
N TYR A 40 -14.53 -6.03 14.29
CA TYR A 40 -15.37 -4.82 14.37
C TYR A 40 -16.42 -4.87 15.49
N ARG A 41 -16.39 -5.88 16.38
CA ARG A 41 -17.40 -6.07 17.45
C ARG A 41 -17.63 -4.86 18.36
N SER A 42 -16.64 -3.97 18.48
CA SER A 42 -16.67 -2.78 19.33
C SER A 42 -17.11 -1.51 18.61
N VAL A 43 -17.33 -1.57 17.30
CA VAL A 43 -17.67 -0.42 16.46
C VAL A 43 -19.08 -0.60 15.90
N ASN A 44 -19.97 0.36 16.17
CA ASN A 44 -21.28 0.37 15.53
C ASN A 44 -21.22 1.09 14.19
N LEU A 45 -21.03 0.33 13.12
CA LEU A 45 -20.93 0.85 11.75
C LEU A 45 -22.24 1.45 11.22
N ARG A 46 -23.39 1.31 11.91
CA ARG A 46 -24.73 1.69 11.41
C ARG A 46 -25.39 2.86 12.15
N SER A 47 -24.87 3.24 13.31
CA SER A 47 -25.41 4.34 14.12
C SER A 47 -24.37 5.43 14.37
N GLY A 48 -24.78 6.51 15.02
CA GLY A 48 -23.88 7.60 15.40
C GLY A 48 -23.61 8.60 14.27
N SER A 49 -23.03 9.73 14.66
CA SER A 49 -22.54 10.76 13.74
C SER A 49 -21.30 10.27 12.99
N GLY A 50 -21.01 10.85 11.84
CA GLY A 50 -19.80 10.49 11.09
C GLY A 50 -18.50 10.81 11.81
N GLU A 51 -18.50 11.75 12.76
CA GLU A 51 -17.36 12.02 13.63
C GLU A 51 -17.14 10.94 14.69
N GLU A 52 -18.23 10.40 15.25
CA GLU A 52 -18.17 9.28 16.19
C GLU A 52 -17.65 8.04 15.48
N LEU A 53 -18.19 7.74 14.30
CA LEU A 53 -17.72 6.62 13.47
C LEU A 53 -16.24 6.74 13.12
N PHE A 54 -15.78 7.94 12.72
CA PHE A 54 -14.36 8.22 12.49
C PHE A 54 -13.52 7.91 13.75
N ARG A 55 -13.92 8.42 14.91
CA ARG A 55 -13.18 8.26 16.18
C ARG A 55 -13.11 6.80 16.61
N ASP A 56 -14.20 6.05 16.48
CA ASP A 56 -14.27 4.65 16.88
C ASP A 56 -13.44 3.75 15.95
N LEU A 57 -13.53 3.98 14.63
CA LEU A 57 -12.67 3.29 13.66
C LEU A 57 -11.20 3.65 13.89
N HIS A 58 -10.85 4.93 14.04
CA HIS A 58 -9.49 5.36 14.34
C HIS A 58 -8.95 4.65 15.59
N ARG A 59 -9.73 4.59 16.67
CA ARG A 59 -9.36 3.90 17.92
C ARG A 59 -9.13 2.41 17.67
N LEU A 60 -10.04 1.74 16.97
CA LEU A 60 -9.89 0.31 16.64
C LEU A 60 -8.60 0.06 15.84
N LEU A 61 -8.37 0.86 14.78
CA LEU A 61 -7.18 0.77 13.93
C LEU A 61 -5.88 1.02 14.69
N LEU A 62 -5.90 1.95 15.65
CA LEU A 62 -4.75 2.26 16.50
C LEU A 62 -4.40 1.09 17.41
N HIS A 63 -5.38 0.50 18.10
CA HIS A 63 -5.14 -0.55 19.11
C HIS A 63 -4.89 -1.93 18.49
N SER A 64 -5.44 -2.19 17.31
CA SER A 64 -5.32 -3.49 16.66
C SER A 64 -4.06 -3.66 15.82
N HIS A 65 -3.37 -2.57 15.44
CA HIS A 65 -2.07 -2.63 14.76
C HIS A 65 -0.98 -3.03 15.78
N THR A 66 -1.00 -4.29 16.19
CA THR A 66 -0.18 -4.86 17.27
C THR A 66 1.21 -5.28 16.80
N ASN A 67 1.40 -5.52 15.50
CA ASN A 67 2.68 -5.91 14.92
C ASN A 67 3.12 -4.92 13.84
N VAL A 68 3.88 -3.90 14.25
CA VAL A 68 4.46 -2.89 13.34
C VAL A 68 5.67 -3.51 12.63
N LEU A 69 5.53 -3.78 11.34
CA LEU A 69 6.58 -4.34 10.51
C LEU A 69 7.58 -3.26 10.06
N SER A 70 8.86 -3.65 9.89
CA SER A 70 9.81 -2.82 9.15
C SER A 70 9.43 -2.76 7.66
N TYR A 71 9.84 -1.70 6.97
CA TYR A 71 9.59 -1.57 5.54
C TYR A 71 10.09 -2.77 4.73
N ASP A 72 11.30 -3.26 5.04
CA ASP A 72 11.90 -4.41 4.34
C ASP A 72 11.07 -5.68 4.54
N ARG A 73 10.55 -5.90 5.75
CA ARG A 73 9.65 -7.02 6.03
C ARG A 73 8.35 -6.85 5.25
N SER A 74 7.75 -5.66 5.26
CA SER A 74 6.52 -5.39 4.51
C SER A 74 6.69 -5.65 3.01
N ARG A 75 7.79 -5.18 2.39
CA ARG A 75 8.09 -5.47 0.98
C ARG A 75 8.16 -6.97 0.68
N SER A 76 8.85 -7.72 1.53
CA SER A 76 8.93 -9.18 1.41
C SER A 76 7.56 -9.85 1.47
N GLU A 77 6.68 -9.40 2.37
CA GLU A 77 5.31 -9.90 2.49
C GLU A 77 4.44 -9.53 1.27
N LEU A 78 4.62 -8.33 0.69
CA LEU A 78 3.94 -7.92 -0.55
C LEU A 78 4.25 -8.89 -1.69
N TYR A 79 5.54 -9.15 -1.97
CA TYR A 79 5.93 -9.99 -3.10
C TYR A 79 5.55 -11.46 -2.94
N SER A 80 5.57 -11.96 -1.71
CA SER A 80 5.42 -13.40 -1.44
C SER A 80 4.00 -13.82 -1.08
N ARG A 81 3.12 -12.87 -0.70
CA ARG A 81 1.81 -13.22 -0.14
C ARG A 81 0.71 -12.19 -0.37
N VAL A 82 0.92 -10.93 0.05
CA VAL A 82 -0.14 -9.93 0.14
C VAL A 82 -0.60 -9.50 -1.26
N ASP A 83 0.33 -9.24 -2.18
CA ASP A 83 0.00 -8.73 -3.53
C ASP A 83 -0.17 -9.84 -4.57
N LEU A 84 0.14 -11.07 -4.18
CA LEU A 84 0.05 -12.25 -5.02
C LEU A 84 -1.40 -12.44 -5.47
N ARG A 85 -1.62 -12.55 -6.78
CA ARG A 85 -2.92 -12.79 -7.42
C ARG A 85 -3.22 -14.29 -7.48
N GLU A 86 -4.44 -14.62 -7.88
CA GLU A 86 -4.96 -15.99 -8.07
C GLU A 86 -4.05 -16.84 -8.97
N ASN A 87 -3.43 -16.22 -9.97
CA ASN A 87 -2.51 -16.86 -10.91
C ASN A 87 -1.07 -17.01 -10.38
N GLY A 88 -0.80 -16.66 -9.12
CA GLY A 88 0.53 -16.75 -8.52
C GLY A 88 1.53 -15.69 -9.01
N LYS A 89 1.07 -14.66 -9.71
CA LYS A 89 1.87 -13.49 -10.12
C LYS A 89 1.51 -12.26 -9.30
N LEU A 90 2.31 -11.21 -9.45
CA LEU A 90 1.99 -9.88 -8.95
C LEU A 90 1.35 -9.07 -10.08
N ARG A 91 0.65 -7.99 -9.74
CA ARG A 91 0.09 -7.07 -10.72
C ARG A 91 0.31 -5.63 -10.26
N SER A 92 0.84 -4.80 -11.14
CA SER A 92 1.08 -3.39 -10.85
C SER A 92 -0.21 -2.67 -10.49
N LEU A 93 -0.14 -1.79 -9.49
CA LEU A 93 -1.26 -0.93 -9.10
C LEU A 93 -1.77 -0.08 -10.27
N TYR A 94 -0.86 0.61 -10.97
CA TYR A 94 -1.24 1.64 -11.93
C TYR A 94 -1.38 1.14 -13.37
N SER A 95 -0.52 0.23 -13.81
CA SER A 95 -0.54 -0.26 -15.20
C SER A 95 -1.34 -1.54 -15.38
N SER A 96 -1.75 -2.20 -14.30
CA SER A 96 -2.36 -3.53 -14.36
C SER A 96 -1.48 -4.60 -15.01
N ARG A 97 -0.19 -4.35 -15.29
CA ARG A 97 0.70 -5.36 -15.89
C ARG A 97 1.08 -6.43 -14.88
N ASP A 98 1.17 -7.66 -15.37
CA ASP A 98 1.70 -8.80 -14.61
C ASP A 98 3.19 -8.58 -14.32
N LEU A 99 3.58 -8.84 -13.07
CA LEU A 99 4.96 -8.77 -12.60
C LEU A 99 5.37 -10.12 -12.00
N ASP A 100 6.62 -10.50 -12.23
CA ASP A 100 7.16 -11.75 -11.69
C ASP A 100 7.69 -11.55 -10.25
N PRO A 101 7.04 -12.14 -9.23
CA PRO A 101 7.48 -12.01 -7.85
C PRO A 101 8.88 -12.57 -7.60
N GLU A 102 9.30 -13.63 -8.29
CA GLU A 102 10.63 -14.20 -8.07
C GLU A 102 11.72 -13.23 -8.53
N ARG A 103 11.52 -12.63 -9.72
CA ARG A 103 12.40 -11.58 -10.23
C ARG A 103 12.49 -10.41 -9.26
N LEU A 104 11.36 -9.88 -8.79
CA LEU A 104 11.34 -8.75 -7.86
C LEU A 104 12.04 -9.09 -6.54
N ILE A 105 11.82 -10.28 -5.97
CA ILE A 105 12.50 -10.74 -4.76
C ILE A 105 14.02 -10.77 -4.94
N ARG A 106 14.51 -11.24 -6.11
CA ARG A 106 15.94 -11.32 -6.41
C ARG A 106 16.58 -9.96 -6.63
N GLU A 107 15.91 -9.08 -7.37
CA GLU A 107 16.36 -7.69 -7.60
C GLU A 107 16.44 -6.92 -6.29
N ASP A 108 15.41 -7.03 -5.46
CA ASP A 108 15.30 -6.40 -4.15
C ASP A 108 16.39 -6.91 -3.18
N PHE A 109 16.62 -8.22 -3.14
CA PHE A 109 17.71 -8.82 -2.36
C PHE A 109 19.10 -8.36 -2.84
N ALA A 110 19.33 -8.31 -4.16
CA ALA A 110 20.59 -7.82 -4.71
C ALA A 110 20.81 -6.35 -4.34
N PHE A 111 19.75 -5.54 -4.35
CA PHE A 111 19.81 -4.14 -3.95
C PHE A 111 20.12 -3.97 -2.45
N GLU A 112 19.55 -4.84 -1.59
CA GLU A 112 19.93 -4.89 -0.15
C GLU A 112 21.41 -5.25 0.05
N GLN A 113 21.96 -6.20 -0.73
CA GLN A 113 23.38 -6.52 -0.65
C GLN A 113 24.25 -5.34 -1.06
N GLN A 114 23.92 -4.65 -2.15
CA GLN A 114 24.64 -3.44 -2.57
C GLN A 114 24.58 -2.33 -1.51
N LYS A 115 23.42 -2.15 -0.87
CA LYS A 115 23.26 -1.20 0.25
C LYS A 115 24.16 -1.56 1.42
N LYS A 116 24.20 -2.85 1.79
CA LYS A 116 25.04 -3.33 2.87
C LYS A 116 26.53 -3.17 2.57
N GLU A 117 26.97 -3.59 1.39
CA GLU A 117 28.36 -3.43 0.94
C GLU A 117 28.77 -1.96 0.91
N PHE A 118 27.87 -1.06 0.46
CA PHE A 118 28.12 0.36 0.52
C PHE A 118 28.32 0.85 1.94
N ILE A 119 27.44 0.47 2.88
CA ILE A 119 27.57 0.85 4.30
C ILE A 119 28.89 0.34 4.89
N GLU A 120 29.26 -0.91 4.62
CA GLU A 120 30.51 -1.51 5.10
C GLU A 120 31.75 -0.85 4.50
N ALA A 121 31.64 -0.27 3.30
CA ALA A 121 32.71 0.46 2.64
C ALA A 121 32.79 1.95 3.01
N LEU A 122 31.86 2.48 3.81
CA LEU A 122 31.87 3.89 4.20
C LEU A 122 33.05 4.20 5.15
N PRO A 123 33.95 5.14 4.79
CA PRO A 123 34.97 5.60 5.72
C PRO A 123 34.32 6.35 6.89
N ASP A 124 34.91 6.22 8.08
CA ASP A 124 34.49 6.95 9.28
C ASP A 124 33.01 6.76 9.69
N LEU A 125 32.38 5.62 9.36
CA LEU A 125 30.99 5.30 9.72
C LEU A 125 30.69 5.54 11.21
N GLU A 126 31.63 5.22 12.11
CA GLU A 126 31.52 5.42 13.56
C GLU A 126 31.44 6.90 13.99
N ARG A 127 31.84 7.83 13.12
CA ARG A 127 31.84 9.28 13.37
C ARG A 127 30.63 9.97 12.74
N MET A 128 29.93 9.31 11.82
CA MET A 128 28.74 9.87 11.17
C MET A 128 27.57 9.87 12.15
N ASN A 129 26.79 10.94 12.15
CA ASN A 129 25.55 10.92 12.90
C ASN A 129 24.49 10.06 12.16
N ALA A 130 23.54 9.51 12.91
CA ALA A 130 22.55 8.58 12.34
C ALA A 130 21.63 9.23 11.30
N GLU A 131 21.35 10.53 11.42
CA GLU A 131 20.49 11.26 10.49
C GLU A 131 21.19 11.51 9.15
N GLU A 132 22.46 11.89 9.17
CA GLU A 132 23.32 12.06 7.98
C GLU A 132 23.48 10.73 7.23
N LEU A 133 23.74 9.65 7.95
CA LEU A 133 23.83 8.32 7.36
C LEU A 133 22.50 7.92 6.72
N GLN A 134 21.39 8.12 7.44
CA GLN A 134 20.06 7.80 6.91
C GLN A 134 19.71 8.63 5.67
N GLN A 135 20.02 9.93 5.68
CA GLN A 135 19.79 10.80 4.53
C GLN A 135 20.58 10.32 3.29
N MET A 136 21.86 10.01 3.47
CA MET A 136 22.70 9.51 2.38
C MET A 136 22.18 8.17 1.83
N LEU A 137 21.74 7.27 2.70
CA LEU A 137 21.16 5.99 2.29
C LEU A 137 19.83 6.17 1.56
N ASP A 138 18.99 7.11 1.99
CA ASP A 138 17.71 7.42 1.37
C ASP A 138 17.84 8.05 -0.02
N GLU A 139 18.91 8.81 -0.25
CA GLU A 139 19.25 9.40 -1.56
C GLU A 139 19.80 8.34 -2.52
N LYS A 140 20.57 7.38 -2.02
CA LYS A 140 21.26 6.38 -2.85
C LYS A 140 20.46 5.09 -3.07
N PHE A 141 19.65 4.68 -2.09
CA PHE A 141 18.95 3.39 -2.10
C PHE A 141 17.43 3.57 -1.97
N GLN A 142 16.74 3.50 -3.10
CA GLN A 142 15.29 3.57 -3.17
C GLN A 142 14.72 2.24 -3.67
N PHE A 143 14.02 1.54 -2.78
CA PHE A 143 13.32 0.31 -3.14
C PHE A 143 12.01 0.63 -3.86
N ASN A 144 11.67 -0.21 -4.83
CA ASN A 144 10.52 0.02 -5.69
C ASN A 144 9.27 -0.67 -5.16
N VAL A 145 8.58 0.00 -4.24
CA VAL A 145 7.19 -0.27 -3.84
C VAL A 145 6.46 1.06 -3.81
N GLU A 146 5.24 1.08 -4.35
CA GLU A 146 4.42 2.28 -4.39
C GLU A 146 3.88 2.59 -2.99
N HIS A 147 4.19 3.77 -2.49
CA HIS A 147 3.57 4.36 -1.31
C HIS A 147 2.43 5.26 -1.76
N VAL A 148 1.20 4.72 -1.76
CA VAL A 148 0.01 5.43 -2.26
C VAL A 148 -0.17 6.79 -1.58
N VAL A 149 0.14 6.89 -0.28
CA VAL A 149 0.42 8.18 0.36
C VAL A 149 1.94 8.39 0.32
N PRO A 150 2.49 9.38 -0.41
CA PRO A 150 3.92 9.50 -0.63
C PRO A 150 4.71 9.61 0.67
N GLN A 151 5.86 8.94 0.74
CA GLN A 151 6.72 8.96 1.93
C GLN A 151 7.13 10.37 2.39
N SER A 152 7.34 11.26 1.43
CA SER A 152 7.69 12.68 1.67
C SER A 152 6.56 13.46 2.37
N TRP A 153 5.33 12.97 2.34
CA TRP A 153 4.19 13.64 2.95
C TRP A 153 4.09 13.40 4.46
N PHE A 154 4.69 12.34 5.00
CA PHE A 154 4.64 12.01 6.44
C PHE A 154 6.02 11.90 7.09
N GLY A 155 7.08 12.15 6.30
CA GLY A 155 8.46 12.17 6.77
C GLY A 155 9.05 10.78 7.00
N LYS A 156 8.63 9.76 6.23
CA LYS A 156 9.15 8.38 6.32
C LYS A 156 9.06 7.73 7.71
N ARG A 157 8.19 8.24 8.59
CA ARG A 157 8.10 7.77 9.98
C ARG A 157 7.36 6.44 10.10
N ASN A 158 7.85 5.56 10.96
CA ASN A 158 7.10 4.40 11.44
C ASN A 158 5.94 4.85 12.35
N PRO A 159 4.82 4.12 12.39
CA PRO A 159 4.54 2.86 11.68
C PRO A 159 4.08 3.04 10.21
N MET A 160 3.87 4.27 9.75
CA MET A 160 3.30 4.54 8.41
C MET A 160 4.17 3.95 7.30
N LEU A 161 5.50 4.06 7.41
CA LEU A 161 6.42 3.60 6.36
C LEU A 161 6.22 2.12 5.97
N GLY A 162 5.92 1.26 6.95
CA GLY A 162 5.75 -0.18 6.78
C GLY A 162 4.30 -0.68 6.74
N ASP A 163 3.29 0.19 6.89
CA ASP A 163 1.88 -0.25 6.90
C ASP A 163 1.42 -0.63 5.49
N MET A 164 1.25 -1.94 5.26
CA MET A 164 0.93 -2.54 3.96
C MET A 164 -0.44 -2.14 3.39
N HIS A 165 -1.32 -1.50 4.17
CA HIS A 165 -2.60 -0.99 3.67
C HIS A 165 -2.47 0.19 2.69
N HIS A 166 -1.29 0.82 2.59
CA HIS A 166 -0.99 1.81 1.53
C HIS A 166 0.26 1.49 0.69
N LEU A 167 0.80 0.27 0.81
CA LEU A 167 1.94 -0.19 0.02
C LEU A 167 1.49 -1.15 -1.08
N PHE A 168 1.89 -0.90 -2.33
CA PHE A 168 1.51 -1.74 -3.46
C PHE A 168 2.70 -2.04 -4.36
N VAL A 169 2.70 -3.22 -4.98
CA VAL A 169 3.66 -3.50 -6.04
C VAL A 169 3.33 -2.65 -7.27
N CYS A 170 4.36 -2.03 -7.86
CA CYS A 170 4.26 -1.20 -9.06
C CYS A 170 5.59 -1.27 -9.82
N GLU A 171 5.61 -1.03 -11.14
CA GLU A 171 6.86 -0.89 -11.88
C GLU A 171 7.61 0.38 -11.45
N ALA A 172 8.94 0.32 -11.52
CA ALA A 172 9.81 1.46 -11.20
C ALA A 172 9.49 2.68 -12.05
N ASP A 173 9.16 2.47 -13.33
CA ASP A 173 8.79 3.56 -14.25
C ASP A 173 7.47 4.22 -13.85
N CYS A 174 6.45 3.44 -13.48
CA CYS A 174 5.15 3.96 -13.04
C CYS A 174 5.22 4.65 -11.68
N ASN A 175 5.92 4.04 -10.72
CA ASN A 175 6.17 4.63 -9.40
C ASN A 175 6.95 5.95 -9.54
N SER A 176 8.02 5.98 -10.34
CA SER A 176 8.79 7.20 -10.62
C SER A 176 7.97 8.25 -11.38
N PHE A 177 7.14 7.83 -12.33
CA PHE A 177 6.25 8.71 -13.07
C PHE A 177 5.19 9.36 -12.17
N ARG A 178 4.65 8.63 -11.20
CA ARG A 178 3.73 9.16 -10.19
C ARG A 178 4.44 10.06 -9.18
N GLY A 179 5.59 9.63 -8.67
CA GLY A 179 6.42 10.36 -7.71
C GLY A 179 5.66 10.72 -6.42
N ASN A 180 5.58 12.01 -6.09
CA ASN A 180 4.83 12.51 -4.93
C ASN A 180 3.63 13.39 -5.34
N VAL A 181 3.15 13.21 -6.57
CA VAL A 181 2.06 14.02 -7.13
C VAL A 181 0.72 13.53 -6.55
N PRO A 182 -0.14 14.46 -6.09
CA PRO A 182 -1.45 14.11 -5.56
C PRO A 182 -2.35 13.56 -6.67
N TYR A 183 -3.30 12.73 -6.26
CA TYR A 183 -4.32 12.21 -7.15
C TYR A 183 -5.23 13.33 -7.66
N PHE A 184 -5.67 13.19 -8.89
CA PHE A 184 -6.59 14.09 -9.57
C PHE A 184 -7.41 13.31 -10.58
N ASP A 185 -8.63 13.75 -10.85
CA ASP A 185 -9.50 13.19 -11.88
C ASP A 185 -9.64 14.19 -13.05
N PHE A 186 -9.07 13.84 -14.19
CA PHE A 186 -9.11 14.60 -15.42
C PHE A 186 -10.38 14.28 -16.19
N ALA A 187 -11.26 15.27 -16.33
CA ALA A 187 -12.49 15.15 -17.12
C ALA A 187 -12.27 14.71 -18.58
N ASP A 188 -11.07 14.90 -19.13
CA ASP A 188 -10.67 14.50 -20.48
C ASP A 188 -9.85 13.19 -20.53
N TYR A 189 -9.71 12.47 -19.41
CA TYR A 189 -9.02 11.20 -19.35
C TYR A 189 -10.03 10.06 -19.18
N THR A 190 -10.24 9.34 -20.27
CA THR A 190 -11.05 8.12 -20.31
C THR A 190 -10.18 6.99 -20.84
N PRO A 191 -9.35 6.38 -19.97
CA PRO A 191 -8.45 5.28 -20.33
C PRO A 191 -9.10 4.19 -21.17
N GLU A 192 -10.34 3.83 -20.83
CA GLU A 192 -11.09 2.75 -21.46
C GLU A 192 -11.65 3.12 -22.84
N ALA A 193 -11.68 4.40 -23.20
CA ALA A 193 -12.27 4.89 -24.45
C ALA A 193 -11.26 4.96 -25.62
N TYR A 194 -9.96 4.82 -25.35
CA TYR A 194 -8.91 4.96 -26.37
C TYR A 194 -8.02 3.70 -26.43
N GLN A 195 -7.96 3.06 -27.60
CA GLN A 195 -7.00 1.96 -27.88
C GLN A 195 -5.63 2.46 -28.39
N GLU A 196 -5.43 3.78 -28.52
CA GLU A 196 -4.12 4.37 -28.87
C GLU A 196 -3.26 4.63 -27.64
N THR A 197 -1.94 4.48 -27.83
CA THR A 197 -0.91 4.27 -26.82
C THR A 197 -0.90 5.32 -25.72
N ILE A 198 -1.46 4.98 -24.56
CA ILE A 198 -1.15 5.64 -23.28
C ILE A 198 0.37 5.60 -23.15
N ARG A 199 1.01 6.78 -23.17
CA ARG A 199 2.47 6.88 -23.00
C ARG A 199 2.82 6.41 -21.60
N ASN A 200 3.13 5.10 -21.48
CA ASN A 200 3.58 4.31 -20.32
C ASN A 200 2.55 3.39 -19.63
N GLU A 201 1.27 3.39 -20.01
CA GLU A 201 0.18 2.64 -19.32
C GLU A 201 0.05 2.92 -17.81
N CYS A 202 0.79 3.88 -17.24
CA CYS A 202 0.74 4.17 -15.80
C CYS A 202 -0.38 5.13 -15.43
N GLY A 203 -0.76 6.02 -16.35
CA GLY A 203 -1.75 7.07 -16.09
C GLY A 203 -1.43 8.39 -16.79
N LYS A 204 -2.18 9.42 -16.43
CA LYS A 204 -2.03 10.80 -16.92
C LYS A 204 -1.43 11.70 -15.86
N ARG A 205 -0.48 12.55 -16.26
CA ARG A 205 0.16 13.53 -15.37
C ARG A 205 0.03 14.95 -15.89
N GLY A 206 -0.44 15.85 -15.04
CA GLY A 206 -0.51 17.30 -15.25
C GLY A 206 0.54 18.02 -14.39
N GLY A 207 1.80 17.99 -14.84
CA GLY A 207 2.93 18.58 -14.12
C GLY A 207 3.21 17.91 -12.77
N LEU A 208 3.56 18.71 -11.76
CA LEU A 208 3.87 18.21 -10.40
C LEU A 208 2.66 18.24 -9.44
N ILE A 209 1.45 18.51 -9.98
CA ILE A 209 0.28 18.82 -9.17
C ILE A 209 -0.93 17.93 -9.43
N LYS A 210 -0.95 17.12 -10.51
CA LYS A 210 -2.08 16.27 -10.86
C LYS A 210 -1.60 14.94 -11.43
N PHE A 211 -2.08 13.84 -10.89
CA PHE A 211 -1.84 12.51 -11.42
C PHE A 211 -3.12 11.69 -11.34
N GLU A 212 -3.49 11.05 -12.43
CA GLU A 212 -4.59 10.10 -12.48
C GLU A 212 -4.04 8.76 -12.97
N PRO A 213 -4.17 7.69 -12.20
CA PRO A 213 -3.65 6.40 -12.61
C PRO A 213 -4.55 5.78 -13.67
N GLU A 214 -3.95 5.00 -14.56
CA GLU A 214 -4.66 4.24 -15.60
C GLU A 214 -5.56 3.15 -14.96
N ASN A 215 -5.04 2.44 -13.97
CA ASN A 215 -5.75 1.45 -13.17
C ASN A 215 -5.56 1.71 -11.67
N GLY A 216 -6.30 0.99 -10.83
CA GLY A 216 -6.07 1.01 -9.38
C GLY A 216 -6.62 2.23 -8.66
N LYS A 217 -7.53 3.00 -9.30
CA LYS A 217 -8.20 4.16 -8.69
C LYS A 217 -8.92 3.82 -7.39
N GLY A 218 -9.67 2.71 -7.36
CA GLY A 218 -10.39 2.26 -6.17
C GLY A 218 -9.45 1.86 -5.02
N GLU A 219 -8.43 1.06 -5.33
CA GLU A 219 -7.39 0.64 -4.40
C GLU A 219 -6.63 1.85 -3.82
N ALA A 220 -6.22 2.78 -4.69
CA ALA A 220 -5.54 4.00 -4.30
C ALA A 220 -6.44 4.88 -3.41
N ALA A 221 -7.72 5.05 -3.78
CA ALA A 221 -8.69 5.80 -3.01
C ALA A 221 -8.86 5.23 -1.60
N ARG A 222 -9.13 3.92 -1.49
CA ARG A 222 -9.30 3.24 -0.20
C ARG A 222 -8.04 3.27 0.65
N ALA A 223 -6.85 3.21 0.05
CA ALA A 223 -5.59 3.33 0.76
C ALA A 223 -5.34 4.75 1.31
N VAL A 224 -5.64 5.81 0.54
CA VAL A 224 -5.53 7.20 1.04
C VAL A 224 -6.57 7.45 2.14
N LEU A 225 -7.83 7.07 1.92
CA LEU A 225 -8.90 7.25 2.92
C LEU A 225 -8.62 6.45 4.20
N TYR A 226 -8.11 5.21 4.09
CA TYR A 226 -7.59 4.45 5.23
C TYR A 226 -6.48 5.19 5.97
N PHE A 227 -5.53 5.79 5.25
CA PHE A 227 -4.43 6.53 5.86
C PHE A 227 -4.95 7.72 6.69
N LEU A 228 -5.95 8.45 6.18
CA LEU A 228 -6.59 9.54 6.92
C LEU A 228 -7.28 9.03 8.21
N LEU A 229 -7.93 7.85 8.15
CA LEU A 229 -8.52 7.21 9.33
C LEU A 229 -7.48 6.74 10.34
N ARG A 230 -6.43 6.06 9.88
CA ARG A 230 -5.43 5.45 10.74
C ARG A 230 -4.47 6.48 11.34
N TYR A 231 -4.11 7.51 10.58
CA TYR A 231 -3.03 8.45 10.89
C TYR A 231 -3.49 9.93 10.84
N PRO A 232 -4.54 10.30 11.58
CA PRO A 232 -5.05 11.66 11.59
C PRO A 232 -3.93 12.65 11.92
N GLY A 233 -3.79 13.66 11.07
CA GLY A 233 -2.83 14.73 11.25
C GLY A 233 -1.35 14.34 11.08
N LYS A 234 -1.04 13.20 10.45
CA LYS A 234 0.36 12.80 10.18
C LYS A 234 0.89 13.26 8.83
N ILE A 235 0.00 13.64 7.92
CA ILE A 235 0.36 14.27 6.65
C ILE A 235 0.81 15.71 6.94
N ASN A 236 1.91 16.15 6.32
CA ASN A 236 2.46 17.49 6.46
C ASN A 236 1.47 18.53 5.90
N GLY A 237 1.33 19.67 6.58
CA GLY A 237 0.26 20.66 6.31
C GLY A 237 0.10 21.07 4.84
N ASN A 238 1.22 21.34 4.15
CA ASN A 238 1.21 21.74 2.74
C ASN A 238 0.70 20.64 1.78
N GLN A 239 0.73 19.37 2.20
CA GLN A 239 0.24 18.25 1.39
C GLN A 239 -1.23 17.94 1.68
N ARG A 240 -1.74 18.22 2.90
CA ARG A 240 -3.14 17.99 3.27
C ARG A 240 -4.11 18.70 2.33
N ILE A 241 -3.81 19.95 1.98
CA ILE A 241 -4.64 20.78 1.08
C ILE A 241 -4.72 20.24 -0.36
N ARG A 242 -3.89 19.24 -0.69
CA ARG A 242 -3.81 18.63 -2.03
C ARG A 242 -4.60 17.32 -2.10
N ILE A 243 -5.21 16.88 -0.99
CA ILE A 243 -6.02 15.67 -0.93
C ILE A 243 -7.47 16.07 -1.19
N ASP A 244 -8.02 15.54 -2.27
CA ASP A 244 -9.42 15.71 -2.62
C ASP A 244 -10.24 14.50 -2.10
N ILE A 245 -10.86 14.66 -0.94
CA ILE A 245 -11.65 13.58 -0.30
C ILE A 245 -12.88 13.23 -1.13
N GLU A 246 -13.54 14.23 -1.75
CA GLU A 246 -14.75 14.00 -2.54
C GLU A 246 -14.44 13.15 -3.78
N MET A 247 -13.35 13.48 -4.48
CA MET A 247 -12.85 12.66 -5.60
C MET A 247 -12.48 11.25 -5.16
N LEU A 248 -11.80 11.08 -4.02
CA LEU A 248 -11.44 9.74 -3.52
C LEU A 248 -12.68 8.92 -3.16
N LEU A 249 -13.72 9.54 -2.58
CA LEU A 249 -15.00 8.87 -2.32
C LEU A 249 -15.72 8.50 -3.63
N ALA A 250 -15.66 9.35 -4.67
CA ALA A 250 -16.17 9.04 -5.99
C ALA A 250 -15.46 7.81 -6.59
N TRP A 251 -14.13 7.79 -6.62
CA TRP A 251 -13.35 6.63 -7.09
C TRP A 251 -13.63 5.37 -6.28
N HIS A 252 -13.76 5.47 -4.96
CA HIS A 252 -14.12 4.33 -4.11
C HIS A 252 -15.48 3.73 -4.51
N LYS A 253 -16.46 4.57 -4.84
CA LYS A 253 -17.80 4.15 -5.25
C LYS A 253 -17.86 3.60 -6.67
N GLU A 254 -17.12 4.21 -7.59
CA GLU A 254 -17.07 3.83 -9.01
C GLU A 254 -16.25 2.55 -9.26
N HIS A 255 -15.28 2.27 -8.37
CA HIS A 255 -14.42 1.09 -8.45
C HIS A 255 -14.65 0.16 -7.24
N PRO A 256 -15.62 -0.79 -7.32
CA PRO A 256 -15.95 -1.69 -6.23
C PRO A 256 -14.76 -2.52 -5.73
N VAL A 257 -14.84 -2.92 -4.46
CA VAL A 257 -13.83 -3.78 -3.82
C VAL A 257 -13.68 -5.09 -4.57
N THR A 258 -12.45 -5.41 -4.96
CA THR A 258 -12.12 -6.64 -5.70
C THR A 258 -11.81 -7.82 -4.77
N MET A 259 -11.80 -9.04 -5.33
CA MET A 259 -11.36 -10.24 -4.59
C MET A 259 -9.90 -10.13 -4.13
N HIS A 260 -9.04 -9.49 -4.93
CA HIS A 260 -7.66 -9.23 -4.55
C HIS A 260 -7.59 -8.34 -3.30
N GLU A 261 -8.38 -7.28 -3.23
CA GLU A 261 -8.40 -6.40 -2.06
C GLU A 261 -8.86 -7.11 -0.79
N LYS A 262 -9.86 -7.99 -0.89
CA LYS A 262 -10.29 -8.82 0.24
C LYS A 262 -9.17 -9.75 0.71
N HIS A 263 -8.51 -10.44 -0.23
CA HIS A 263 -7.32 -11.26 0.05
C HIS A 263 -6.22 -10.45 0.74
N ARG A 264 -5.86 -9.29 0.19
CA ARG A 264 -4.86 -8.38 0.79
C ARG A 264 -5.24 -8.01 2.21
N ASN A 265 -6.47 -7.53 2.41
CA ASN A 265 -6.92 -7.02 3.70
C ASN A 265 -6.82 -8.10 4.78
N ARG A 266 -7.24 -9.33 4.46
CA ARG A 266 -7.07 -10.48 5.34
C ARG A 266 -5.60 -10.83 5.57
N ALA A 267 -4.78 -10.90 4.52
CA ALA A 267 -3.36 -11.24 4.65
C ALA A 267 -2.61 -10.20 5.51
N ILE A 268 -2.93 -8.91 5.35
CA ILE A 268 -2.39 -7.82 6.15
C ILE A 268 -2.89 -7.92 7.59
N PHE A 269 -4.17 -8.23 7.81
CA PHE A 269 -4.71 -8.47 9.15
C PHE A 269 -3.94 -9.56 9.91
N GLU A 270 -3.68 -10.69 9.26
CA GLU A 270 -2.93 -11.79 9.86
C GLU A 270 -1.45 -11.43 10.16
N LEU A 271 -0.91 -10.40 9.49
CA LEU A 271 0.47 -9.96 9.66
C LEU A 271 0.64 -8.77 10.61
N GLN A 272 -0.24 -7.76 10.55
CA GLN A 272 -0.14 -6.50 11.29
C GLN A 272 -1.16 -6.38 12.43
N GLY A 273 -2.26 -7.13 12.35
CA GLY A 273 -3.38 -7.12 13.30
C GLY A 273 -4.49 -6.12 12.97
N ASN A 274 -4.29 -5.19 12.03
CA ASN A 274 -5.30 -4.18 11.63
C ASN A 274 -5.89 -4.45 10.25
N ARG A 275 -7.15 -4.02 10.04
CA ARG A 275 -7.91 -4.16 8.78
C ARG A 275 -8.20 -2.79 8.17
N ASN A 276 -8.45 -2.73 6.86
CA ASN A 276 -8.99 -1.54 6.20
C ASN A 276 -10.53 -1.61 6.18
N PRO A 277 -11.24 -0.74 6.93
CA PRO A 277 -12.70 -0.76 7.02
C PRO A 277 -13.40 -0.52 5.68
N LEU A 278 -12.74 0.15 4.74
CA LEU A 278 -13.30 0.49 3.44
C LEU A 278 -13.29 -0.70 2.45
N ILE A 279 -12.57 -1.77 2.79
CA ILE A 279 -12.57 -3.04 2.07
C ILE A 279 -13.62 -3.98 2.67
N ASP A 280 -13.70 -4.03 4.00
CA ASP A 280 -14.65 -4.91 4.70
C ASP A 280 -16.10 -4.38 4.67
N PHE A 281 -16.27 -3.05 4.72
CA PHE A 281 -17.57 -2.35 4.72
C PHE A 281 -17.53 -1.13 3.78
N PRO A 282 -17.41 -1.32 2.46
CA PRO A 282 -17.31 -0.23 1.49
C PRO A 282 -18.48 0.76 1.57
N GLU A 283 -19.67 0.31 1.98
CA GLU A 283 -20.86 1.13 2.15
C GLU A 283 -20.77 2.13 3.32
N ALA A 284 -19.84 1.93 4.25
CA ALA A 284 -19.66 2.82 5.39
C ALA A 284 -18.90 4.11 5.03
N ALA A 285 -18.21 4.15 3.87
CA ALA A 285 -17.34 5.25 3.47
C ALA A 285 -18.04 6.62 3.50
N ASP A 286 -19.23 6.72 2.90
CA ASP A 286 -20.00 7.99 2.81
C ASP A 286 -20.43 8.55 4.17
N ARG A 287 -20.35 7.75 5.24
CA ARG A 287 -20.72 8.17 6.59
C ARG A 287 -19.53 8.62 7.43
N ILE A 288 -18.31 8.35 7.00
CA ILE A 288 -17.10 8.67 7.76
C ILE A 288 -16.67 10.09 7.46
N ARG A 289 -16.42 10.91 8.49
CA ARG A 289 -15.91 12.27 8.34
C ARG A 289 -14.40 12.28 8.18
N PHE A 290 -13.91 11.97 6.98
CA PHE A 290 -12.48 11.87 6.67
C PHE A 290 -11.72 13.19 6.81
N GLU A 291 -12.41 14.35 6.81
CA GLU A 291 -11.78 15.65 7.02
C GLU A 291 -11.08 15.74 8.39
N LEU A 292 -11.53 14.95 9.38
CA LEU A 292 -10.88 14.84 10.69
C LEU A 292 -9.51 14.18 10.63
N GLY A 293 -9.22 13.46 9.54
CA GLY A 293 -7.94 12.81 9.29
C GLY A 293 -6.89 13.73 8.67
N LEU A 294 -7.31 14.87 8.10
CA LEU A 294 -6.41 15.82 7.45
C LEU A 294 -5.45 16.43 8.45
#